data_AF-A0A821K5W4-F1
#
_entry.id   AF-A0A821K5W4-F1
#
_cell.length_a   1.000
_cell.length_b   1.000
_cell.length_c   1.000
_cell.angle_alpha   90.00
_cell.angle_beta   90.00
_cell.angle_gamma   90.00
#
_symmetry.space_group_name_H-M   'P 1'
#
loop_
_entity.id
_entity.type
_entity.pdbx_description
1 polymer ?
#
loop_
_entity_poly.entity_id
_entity_poly.type
_entity_poly.pdbx_seq_one_letter_code
_entity_poly.pdbx_strand_id
1 'polypeptide(L)'
;MNIAKEQKRQNKLVENLIALAASMIEIKDIEIVNDTFNHPSRDTFIYAILFDESFSSLSIHETIINRLSQQWMKWEQGNILASDVRTWEKFSGEQKAIVHKIWSLVAQKTGQQDDIDLVFDVSRNALKRKLETNDKVITCLNTYCQEAIDKEKYDDIVKDWHERFELENINSIDIPSDLSNIVPLAEQLNPYATAIAWRTYLDQQTRPSSKNGTN
;
A
#
# COMPACT_ATOMS: atom_id res chain seq x y z
N MET A 1 -60.94 -19.96 5.10
CA MET A 1 -61.38 -18.74 4.38
C MET A 1 -60.33 -17.67 4.65
N ASN A 2 -59.62 -17.25 3.60
CA ASN A 2 -58.44 -16.38 3.65
C ASN A 2 -58.79 -14.98 4.18
N ILE A 3 -58.09 -14.55 5.23
CA ILE A 3 -58.04 -13.15 5.65
C ILE A 3 -56.56 -12.72 5.62
N ALA A 4 -56.33 -11.58 4.98
CA ALA A 4 -55.08 -10.81 4.90
C ALA A 4 -53.92 -11.42 4.07
N LYS A 5 -54.03 -11.29 2.75
CA LYS A 5 -52.87 -10.86 1.97
C LYS A 5 -52.60 -9.40 2.35
N GLU A 6 -51.74 -9.17 3.34
CA GLU A 6 -51.09 -7.87 3.51
C GLU A 6 -50.22 -7.62 2.29
N GLN A 7 -50.83 -7.01 1.27
CA GLN A 7 -50.07 -6.32 0.25
C GLN A 7 -49.31 -5.20 0.97
N LYS A 8 -47.99 -5.35 1.11
CA LYS A 8 -47.06 -4.23 1.36
C LYS A 8 -47.38 -3.16 0.31
N ARG A 9 -48.28 -2.22 0.63
CA ARG A 9 -48.47 -1.00 -0.15
C ARG A 9 -47.23 -0.17 0.11
N GLN A 10 -46.24 -0.31 -0.77
CA GLN A 10 -45.17 0.66 -0.93
C GLN A 10 -45.79 2.06 -1.00
N ASN A 11 -45.54 2.87 0.03
CA ASN A 11 -46.09 4.21 0.11
C ASN A 11 -45.23 5.11 -0.78
N LYS A 12 -45.71 5.38 -2.00
CA LYS A 12 -44.99 6.15 -3.01
C LYS A 12 -44.55 7.55 -2.55
N LEU A 13 -45.29 8.17 -1.62
CA LEU A 13 -44.88 9.44 -1.02
C LEU A 13 -43.65 9.26 -0.12
N VAL A 14 -43.63 8.20 0.69
CA VAL A 14 -42.50 7.86 1.56
C VAL A 14 -41.27 7.50 0.72
N GLU A 15 -41.44 6.74 -0.37
CA GLU A 15 -40.34 6.42 -1.29
C GLU A 15 -39.76 7.67 -1.96
N ASN A 16 -40.62 8.59 -2.42
CA ASN A 16 -40.16 9.87 -2.99
C ASN A 16 -39.43 10.73 -1.96
N LEU A 17 -39.90 10.76 -0.71
CA LEU A 17 -39.24 11.50 0.37
C LEU A 17 -37.87 10.89 0.72
N ILE A 18 -37.77 9.55 0.77
CA ILE A 18 -36.51 8.84 1.01
C ILE A 18 -35.53 9.12 -0.14
N ALA A 19 -35.97 9.02 -1.39
CA ALA A 19 -35.14 9.29 -2.56
C ALA A 19 -34.65 10.75 -2.58
N LEU A 20 -35.53 11.70 -2.27
CA LEU A 20 -35.16 13.11 -2.17
C LEU A 20 -34.15 13.34 -1.04
N ALA A 21 -34.41 12.81 0.16
CA ALA A 21 -33.51 12.93 1.30
C ALA A 21 -32.14 12.32 1.00
N ALA A 22 -32.10 11.11 0.40
CA ALA A 22 -30.87 10.44 0.00
C ALA A 22 -30.08 11.25 -1.04
N SER A 23 -30.76 11.94 -1.97
CA SER A 23 -30.10 12.80 -2.97
C SER A 23 -29.44 14.05 -2.38
N MET A 24 -29.84 14.45 -1.17
CA MET A 24 -29.26 15.61 -0.46
C MET A 24 -28.06 15.23 0.42
N ILE A 25 -27.77 13.94 0.59
CA ILE A 25 -26.64 13.48 1.41
C ILE A 25 -25.36 13.65 0.60
N GLU A 26 -24.50 14.56 1.05
CA GLU A 26 -23.16 14.73 0.50
C GLU A 26 -22.19 13.77 1.19
N ILE A 27 -21.62 12.86 0.41
CA ILE A 27 -20.54 11.97 0.87
C ILE A 27 -19.23 12.51 0.30
N LYS A 28 -18.20 12.66 1.13
CA LYS A 28 -16.87 13.08 0.69
C LYS A 28 -16.01 11.87 0.30
N ASP A 29 -15.11 12.04 -0.65
CA ASP A 29 -14.23 10.93 -1.10
C ASP A 29 -13.37 10.38 0.03
N ILE A 30 -12.92 11.25 0.95
CA ILE A 30 -12.17 10.85 2.14
C ILE A 30 -12.99 9.89 3.03
N GLU A 31 -14.30 10.11 3.16
CA GLU A 31 -15.19 9.28 3.97
C GLU A 31 -15.38 7.91 3.32
N ILE A 32 -15.51 7.87 1.98
CA ILE A 32 -15.64 6.62 1.23
C ILE A 32 -14.39 5.76 1.43
N VAL A 33 -13.20 6.30 1.17
CA VAL A 33 -11.96 5.54 1.34
C VAL A 33 -11.74 5.17 2.81
N ASN A 34 -12.11 6.06 3.74
CA ASN A 34 -12.00 5.78 5.15
C ASN A 34 -12.87 4.59 5.57
N ASP A 35 -14.15 4.59 5.21
CA ASP A 35 -15.11 3.58 5.67
C ASP A 35 -14.99 2.25 4.92
N THR A 36 -14.42 2.27 3.71
CA THR A 36 -14.27 1.06 2.87
C THR A 36 -12.88 0.46 2.85
N PHE A 37 -11.88 1.21 3.28
CA PHE A 37 -10.49 0.75 3.30
C PHE A 37 -9.76 1.10 4.60
N ASN A 38 -9.64 2.37 5.01
CA ASN A 38 -8.77 2.69 6.16
C ASN A 38 -9.29 2.16 7.51
N HIS A 39 -10.60 2.22 7.73
CA HIS A 39 -11.29 1.83 8.96
C HIS A 39 -12.57 1.05 8.64
N PRO A 40 -12.46 -0.13 8.00
CA PRO A 40 -13.60 -0.86 7.49
C PRO A 40 -14.40 -1.45 8.66
N SER A 41 -15.69 -1.13 8.71
CA SER A 41 -16.63 -1.68 9.70
C SER A 41 -18.01 -1.89 9.08
N ARG A 42 -18.74 -2.89 9.59
CA ARG A 42 -20.15 -3.14 9.22
C ARG A 42 -21.09 -2.04 9.70
N ASP A 43 -20.67 -1.29 10.70
CA ASP A 43 -21.45 -0.21 11.31
C ASP A 43 -21.28 1.13 10.58
N THR A 44 -20.44 1.17 9.54
CA THR A 44 -20.25 2.38 8.74
C THR A 44 -21.48 2.66 7.88
N PHE A 45 -21.74 3.94 7.66
CA PHE A 45 -22.82 4.40 6.80
C PHE A 45 -22.65 3.87 5.36
N ILE A 46 -21.42 3.86 4.85
CA ILE A 46 -21.11 3.36 3.51
C ILE A 46 -21.39 1.86 3.39
N TYR A 47 -21.00 1.05 4.39
CA TYR A 47 -21.31 -0.38 4.37
C TYR A 47 -22.82 -0.64 4.39
N ALA A 48 -23.57 0.11 5.22
CA ALA A 48 -25.02 0.00 5.28
C ALA A 48 -25.67 0.31 3.92
N ILE A 49 -25.27 1.41 3.27
CA ILE A 49 -25.78 1.76 1.94
C ILE A 49 -25.48 0.66 0.94
N LEU A 50 -24.25 0.15 0.90
CA LEU A 50 -23.83 -0.82 -0.11
C LEU A 50 -24.60 -2.15 -0.04
N PHE A 51 -25.00 -2.60 1.14
CA PHE A 51 -25.49 -3.96 1.37
C PHE A 51 -26.91 -4.08 1.92
N ASP A 52 -27.56 -3.00 2.34
CA ASP A 52 -28.99 -3.02 2.67
C ASP A 52 -29.82 -2.81 1.39
N GLU A 53 -30.71 -3.77 1.09
CA GLU A 53 -31.55 -3.77 -0.11
C GLU A 53 -32.39 -2.49 -0.25
N SER A 54 -32.73 -1.84 0.86
CA SER A 54 -33.52 -0.61 0.90
C SER A 54 -32.82 0.55 0.17
N PHE A 55 -31.49 0.53 0.10
CA PHE A 55 -30.70 1.57 -0.57
C PHE A 55 -30.30 1.21 -2.00
N SER A 56 -30.45 -0.05 -2.42
CA SER A 56 -29.98 -0.56 -3.71
C SER A 56 -30.53 0.18 -4.95
N SER A 57 -31.70 0.81 -4.82
CA SER A 57 -32.36 1.58 -5.89
C SER A 57 -32.18 3.09 -5.78
N LEU A 58 -31.46 3.57 -4.76
CA LEU A 58 -31.27 5.00 -4.49
C LEU A 58 -30.00 5.51 -5.17
N SER A 59 -30.02 6.77 -5.60
CA SER A 59 -28.88 7.42 -6.29
C SER A 59 -27.60 7.47 -5.47
N ILE A 60 -27.71 7.45 -4.14
CA ILE A 60 -26.56 7.44 -3.22
C ILE A 60 -25.76 6.14 -3.33
N HIS A 61 -26.43 5.00 -3.57
CA HIS A 61 -25.78 3.71 -3.79
C HIS A 61 -24.92 3.74 -5.05
N GLU A 62 -25.50 4.19 -6.16
CA GLU A 62 -24.80 4.35 -7.44
C GLU A 62 -23.63 5.34 -7.32
N THR A 63 -23.80 6.44 -6.58
CA THR A 63 -22.74 7.42 -6.35
C THR A 63 -21.54 6.80 -5.62
N ILE A 64 -21.79 6.02 -4.57
CA ILE A 64 -20.72 5.33 -3.83
C ILE A 64 -20.03 4.30 -4.74
N ILE A 65 -20.79 3.47 -5.45
CA ILE A 65 -20.24 2.46 -6.36
C ILE A 65 -19.36 3.10 -7.44
N ASN A 66 -19.80 4.21 -8.04
CA ASN A 66 -19.03 4.90 -9.07
C ASN A 66 -17.71 5.45 -8.52
N ARG A 67 -17.71 6.02 -7.32
CA ARG A 67 -16.49 6.55 -6.68
C ARG A 67 -15.54 5.44 -6.25
N LEU A 68 -16.05 4.35 -5.70
CA LEU A 68 -15.25 3.15 -5.39
C LEU A 68 -14.66 2.55 -6.66
N SER A 69 -15.43 2.51 -7.76
CA SER A 69 -14.94 2.01 -9.05
C SER A 69 -13.78 2.84 -9.59
N GLN A 70 -13.82 4.17 -9.42
CA GLN A 70 -12.70 5.03 -9.79
C GLN A 70 -11.45 4.74 -8.96
N GLN A 71 -11.62 4.49 -7.66
CA GLN A 71 -10.49 4.11 -6.79
C GLN A 71 -9.93 2.74 -7.16
N TRP A 72 -10.80 1.77 -7.46
CA TRP A 72 -10.40 0.44 -7.94
C TRP A 72 -9.52 0.53 -9.19
N MET A 73 -9.96 1.29 -10.21
CA MET A 73 -9.18 1.48 -11.44
C MET A 73 -7.81 2.11 -11.16
N LYS A 74 -7.69 3.02 -10.19
CA LYS A 74 -6.39 3.60 -9.81
C LYS A 74 -5.46 2.52 -9.25
N TRP A 75 -5.95 1.68 -8.34
CA TRP A 75 -5.17 0.61 -7.73
C TRP A 75 -4.76 -0.46 -8.74
N GLU A 76 -5.67 -0.86 -9.64
CA GLU A 76 -5.40 -1.79 -10.73
C GLU A 76 -4.29 -1.26 -11.67
N GLN A 77 -4.30 0.04 -11.97
CA GLN A 77 -3.24 0.72 -12.73
C GLN A 77 -1.92 0.87 -11.95
N GLY A 78 -1.83 0.31 -10.75
CA GLY A 78 -0.62 0.33 -9.94
C GLY A 78 -0.40 1.60 -9.14
N ASN A 79 -1.40 2.47 -8.99
CA ASN A 79 -1.35 3.66 -8.15
C ASN A 79 -1.63 3.31 -6.67
N ILE A 80 -0.81 2.42 -6.12
CA ILE A 80 -0.88 1.99 -4.72
C ILE A 80 0.30 2.60 -3.97
N LEU A 81 -0.01 3.23 -2.83
CA LEU A 81 0.98 3.84 -1.95
C LEU A 81 1.53 2.81 -0.95
N ALA A 82 2.73 3.07 -0.41
CA ALA A 82 3.27 2.22 0.68
C ALA A 82 2.37 2.25 1.93
N SER A 83 1.70 3.37 2.20
CA SER A 83 0.69 3.47 3.27
C SER A 83 -0.46 2.49 3.07
N ASP A 84 -0.93 2.31 1.83
CA ASP A 84 -2.07 1.43 1.52
C ASP A 84 -1.68 -0.04 1.77
N VAL A 85 -0.48 -0.44 1.35
CA VAL A 85 0.07 -1.78 1.62
C VAL A 85 0.19 -2.02 3.13
N ARG A 86 0.72 -1.05 3.88
CA ARG A 86 0.85 -1.17 5.35
C ARG A 86 -0.51 -1.26 6.03
N THR A 87 -1.51 -0.54 5.54
CA THR A 87 -2.89 -0.62 6.04
C THR A 87 -3.46 -2.01 5.78
N TRP A 88 -3.32 -2.52 4.55
CA TRP A 88 -3.75 -3.86 4.15
C TRP A 88 -3.16 -4.97 5.03
N GLU A 89 -1.85 -4.89 5.32
CA GLU A 89 -1.14 -5.86 6.16
C GLU A 89 -1.60 -5.87 7.62
N LYS A 90 -2.10 -4.73 8.12
CA LYS A 90 -2.52 -4.56 9.52
C LYS A 90 -3.97 -4.95 9.80
N PHE A 91 -4.76 -5.21 8.76
CA PHE A 91 -6.16 -5.57 8.96
C PHE A 91 -6.33 -6.85 9.78
N SER A 92 -7.27 -6.81 10.72
CA SER A 92 -7.78 -8.01 11.37
C SER A 92 -8.52 -8.91 10.37
N GLY A 93 -8.76 -10.17 10.74
CA GLY A 93 -9.53 -11.09 9.88
C GLY A 93 -10.95 -10.58 9.57
N GLU A 94 -11.58 -9.89 10.53
CA GLU A 94 -12.89 -9.27 10.30
C GLU A 94 -12.80 -8.09 9.33
N GLN A 95 -11.82 -7.20 9.51
CA GLN A 95 -11.60 -6.07 8.61
C GLN A 95 -11.34 -6.55 7.18
N LYS A 96 -10.49 -7.58 7.01
CA LYS A 96 -10.25 -8.19 5.70
C LYS A 96 -11.55 -8.70 5.08
N ALA A 97 -12.38 -9.44 5.84
CA ALA A 97 -13.64 -9.94 5.31
C ALA A 97 -14.60 -8.82 4.83
N ILE A 98 -14.62 -7.68 5.55
CA ILE A 98 -15.43 -6.51 5.17
C ILE A 98 -14.89 -5.88 3.88
N VAL A 99 -13.57 -5.64 3.82
CA VAL A 99 -12.91 -5.06 2.66
C VAL A 99 -13.10 -5.96 1.44
N HIS A 100 -12.83 -7.26 1.54
CA HIS A 100 -13.10 -8.22 0.46
C HIS A 100 -14.54 -8.15 -0.03
N LYS A 101 -15.52 -8.10 0.87
CA LYS A 101 -16.93 -8.03 0.48
C LYS A 101 -17.24 -6.76 -0.31
N ILE A 102 -16.75 -5.60 0.14
CA ILE A 102 -16.93 -4.31 -0.53
C ILE A 102 -16.26 -4.33 -1.91
N TRP A 103 -14.99 -4.69 -1.96
CA TRP A 103 -14.22 -4.57 -3.19
C TRP A 103 -14.53 -5.68 -4.20
N SER A 104 -15.00 -6.84 -3.76
CA SER A 104 -15.57 -7.86 -4.66
C SER A 104 -16.83 -7.35 -5.36
N LEU A 105 -17.69 -6.60 -4.67
CA LEU A 105 -18.87 -5.97 -5.28
C LEU A 105 -18.43 -4.95 -6.36
N VAL A 106 -17.41 -4.14 -6.05
CA VAL A 106 -16.87 -3.13 -6.98
C VAL A 106 -16.19 -3.77 -8.19
N ALA A 107 -15.38 -4.81 -8.00
CA ALA A 107 -14.74 -5.57 -9.06
C ALA A 107 -15.79 -6.18 -10.02
N GLN A 108 -16.84 -6.82 -9.47
CA GLN A 108 -17.94 -7.34 -10.27
C GLN A 108 -18.66 -6.26 -11.08
N LYS A 109 -18.87 -5.07 -10.49
CA LYS A 109 -19.54 -3.95 -11.17
C LYS A 109 -18.70 -3.31 -12.27
N THR A 110 -17.37 -3.35 -12.14
CA THR A 110 -16.43 -2.84 -13.15
C THR A 110 -16.09 -3.87 -14.22
N GLY A 111 -16.58 -5.11 -14.09
CA GLY A 111 -16.27 -6.21 -15.02
C GLY A 111 -14.86 -6.78 -14.84
N GLN A 112 -14.20 -6.43 -13.73
CA GLN A 112 -12.85 -6.87 -13.41
C GLN A 112 -12.86 -8.23 -12.71
N GLN A 113 -11.89 -9.07 -13.03
CA GLN A 113 -11.75 -10.41 -12.47
C GLN A 113 -10.71 -10.50 -11.36
N ASP A 114 -9.83 -9.51 -11.24
CA ASP A 114 -8.74 -9.54 -10.28
C ASP A 114 -9.28 -9.38 -8.85
N ASP A 115 -8.79 -10.25 -7.97
CA ASP A 115 -9.04 -10.15 -6.54
C ASP A 115 -8.22 -9.00 -5.95
N ILE A 116 -8.79 -8.30 -4.97
CA ILE A 116 -8.08 -7.25 -4.24
C ILE A 116 -6.80 -7.79 -3.60
N ASP A 117 -6.81 -9.07 -3.18
CA ASP A 117 -5.60 -9.76 -2.69
C ASP A 117 -4.47 -9.70 -3.71
N LEU A 118 -4.75 -10.00 -4.98
CA LEU A 118 -3.75 -10.05 -6.03
C LEU A 118 -3.15 -8.66 -6.29
N VAL A 119 -4.01 -7.64 -6.31
CA VAL A 119 -3.64 -6.23 -6.53
C VAL A 119 -2.66 -5.76 -5.44
N PHE A 120 -2.97 -6.06 -4.17
CA PHE A 120 -2.11 -5.69 -3.04
C PHE A 120 -0.86 -6.57 -2.91
N ASP A 121 -0.94 -7.86 -3.26
CA ASP A 121 0.21 -8.77 -3.22
C ASP A 121 1.30 -8.40 -4.23
N VAL A 122 0.92 -8.00 -5.45
CA VAL A 122 1.86 -7.50 -6.47
C VAL A 122 2.58 -6.25 -5.95
N SER A 123 1.83 -5.31 -5.40
CA SER A 123 2.37 -4.05 -4.86
C SER A 123 3.24 -4.27 -3.62
N ARG A 124 2.86 -5.20 -2.73
CA ARG A 124 3.66 -5.62 -1.58
C ARG A 124 5.00 -6.20 -2.02
N ASN A 125 4.99 -7.10 -3.00
CA ASN A 125 6.22 -7.71 -3.50
C ASN A 125 7.15 -6.68 -4.14
N ALA A 126 6.59 -5.71 -4.88
CA ALA A 126 7.35 -4.61 -5.45
C ALA A 126 7.98 -3.72 -4.37
N LEU A 127 7.21 -3.32 -3.35
CA LEU A 127 7.72 -2.54 -2.22
C LEU A 127 8.81 -3.29 -1.46
N LYS A 128 8.58 -4.57 -1.14
CA LYS A 128 9.54 -5.41 -0.43
C LYS A 128 10.87 -5.50 -1.18
N ARG A 129 10.84 -5.76 -2.48
CA ARG A 129 12.05 -5.81 -3.31
C ARG A 129 12.84 -4.48 -3.27
N LYS A 130 12.14 -3.34 -3.30
CA LYS A 130 12.77 -2.01 -3.26
C LYS A 130 13.40 -1.73 -1.89
N LEU A 131 12.71 -2.07 -0.80
CA LEU A 131 13.26 -1.97 0.56
C LEU A 131 14.46 -2.89 0.76
N GLU A 132 14.40 -4.15 0.32
CA GLU A 132 15.53 -5.08 0.38
C GLU A 132 16.74 -4.57 -0.41
N THR A 133 16.50 -3.91 -1.55
CA THR A 133 17.56 -3.28 -2.34
C THR A 133 18.22 -2.15 -1.56
N ASN A 134 17.41 -1.30 -0.92
CA ASN A 134 17.87 -0.21 -0.08
C ASN A 134 18.75 -0.74 1.07
N ASP A 135 18.26 -1.74 1.82
CA ASP A 135 18.97 -2.37 2.94
C ASP A 135 20.31 -2.99 2.51
N LYS A 136 20.34 -3.67 1.36
CA LYS A 136 21.56 -4.26 0.81
C LYS A 136 22.60 -3.18 0.50
N VAL A 137 22.19 -2.09 -0.15
CA VAL A 137 23.11 -1.00 -0.51
C VAL A 137 23.63 -0.32 0.76
N ILE A 138 22.77 0.01 1.73
CA ILE A 138 23.19 0.60 3.03
C ILE A 138 24.22 -0.29 3.72
N THR A 139 23.95 -1.59 3.80
CA THR A 139 24.86 -2.55 4.43
C THR A 139 26.21 -2.57 3.74
N CYS A 140 26.23 -2.54 2.41
CA CYS A 140 27.45 -2.52 1.62
C CYS A 140 28.25 -1.22 1.84
N LEU A 141 27.59 -0.07 1.75
CA LEU A 141 28.21 1.24 1.97
C LEU A 141 28.85 1.33 3.37
N ASN A 142 28.12 0.89 4.38
CA ASN A 142 28.58 0.95 5.77
C ASN A 142 29.65 -0.08 6.13
N THR A 143 29.76 -1.19 5.40
CA THR A 143 30.74 -2.24 5.68
C THR A 143 32.02 -2.09 4.87
N TYR A 144 31.89 -1.71 3.59
CA TYR A 144 32.99 -1.76 2.63
C TYR A 144 33.45 -0.38 2.15
N CYS A 145 32.60 0.64 2.29
CA CYS A 145 32.84 1.96 1.68
C CYS A 145 33.00 3.07 2.72
N GLN A 146 33.31 2.76 3.98
CA GLN A 146 33.38 3.76 5.06
C GLN A 146 34.32 4.93 4.75
N GLU A 147 35.43 4.67 4.06
CA GLU A 147 36.43 5.67 3.66
C GLU A 147 36.31 6.09 2.18
N ALA A 148 35.26 5.65 1.47
CA ALA A 148 35.08 5.99 0.07
C ALA A 148 34.71 7.48 -0.09
N ILE A 149 35.35 8.15 -1.05
CA ILE A 149 35.20 9.59 -1.32
C ILE A 149 33.75 9.94 -1.69
N ASP A 150 33.03 9.00 -2.32
CA ASP A 150 31.68 9.17 -2.83
C ASP A 150 30.59 8.54 -1.94
N LYS A 151 30.94 8.05 -0.75
CA LYS A 151 29.97 7.42 0.17
C LYS A 151 28.77 8.32 0.47
N GLU A 152 29.02 9.59 0.81
CA GLU A 152 27.99 10.56 1.18
C GLU A 152 26.98 10.78 0.03
N LYS A 153 27.46 10.87 -1.21
CA LYS A 153 26.59 10.96 -2.40
C LYS A 153 25.62 9.77 -2.47
N TYR A 154 26.10 8.56 -2.21
CA TYR A 154 25.24 7.37 -2.26
C TYR A 154 24.30 7.27 -1.06
N ASP A 155 24.73 7.67 0.14
CA ASP A 155 23.86 7.75 1.31
C ASP A 155 22.69 8.72 1.07
N ASP A 156 22.95 9.88 0.46
CA ASP A 156 21.91 10.85 0.08
C ASP A 156 20.93 10.26 -0.95
N ILE A 157 21.43 9.61 -2.01
CA ILE A 157 20.57 8.96 -3.03
C ILE A 157 19.69 7.89 -2.38
N VAL A 158 20.22 7.09 -1.47
CA VAL A 158 19.50 6.03 -0.78
C VAL A 158 18.41 6.61 0.12
N LYS A 159 18.72 7.70 0.84
CA LYS A 159 17.77 8.39 1.71
C LYS A 159 16.64 9.02 0.91
N ASP A 160 16.96 9.79 -0.12
CA ASP A 160 15.97 10.40 -1.02
C ASP A 160 15.07 9.34 -1.64
N TRP A 161 15.66 8.22 -2.09
CA TRP A 161 14.89 7.11 -2.66
C TRP A 161 13.96 6.46 -1.62
N HIS A 162 14.40 6.33 -0.37
CA HIS A 162 13.57 5.83 0.72
C HIS A 162 12.39 6.75 1.04
N GLU A 163 12.64 8.06 1.13
CA GLU A 163 11.61 9.05 1.44
C GLU A 163 10.50 9.10 0.38
N ARG A 164 10.84 8.85 -0.90
CA ARG A 164 9.86 8.76 -1.98
C ARG A 164 8.85 7.63 -1.80
N PHE A 165 9.19 6.53 -1.11
CA PHE A 165 8.24 5.44 -0.85
C PHE A 165 7.04 5.89 -0.02
N GLU A 166 7.16 6.94 0.80
CA GLU A 166 6.06 7.46 1.61
C GLU A 166 5.12 8.40 0.82
N LEU A 167 5.61 9.00 -0.26
CA LEU A 167 4.93 10.10 -0.95
C LEU A 167 4.41 9.72 -2.35
N GLU A 168 5.02 8.73 -2.99
CA GLU A 168 4.75 8.35 -4.37
C GLU A 168 4.21 6.93 -4.50
N ASN A 169 3.58 6.64 -5.64
CA ASN A 169 3.08 5.31 -5.96
C ASN A 169 4.23 4.32 -6.05
N ILE A 170 4.11 3.14 -5.42
CA ILE A 170 5.17 2.13 -5.36
C ILE A 170 5.71 1.84 -6.75
N ASN A 171 4.85 1.65 -7.74
CA ASN A 171 5.27 1.27 -9.10
C ASN A 171 5.94 2.41 -9.89
N SER A 172 5.74 3.67 -9.50
CA SER A 172 6.37 4.83 -10.16
C SER A 172 7.81 5.10 -9.71
N ILE A 173 8.23 4.48 -8.61
CA ILE A 173 9.55 4.72 -8.01
C ILE A 173 10.54 3.69 -8.53
N ASP A 174 11.25 4.00 -9.61
CA ASP A 174 12.31 3.12 -10.11
C ASP A 174 13.54 3.13 -9.19
N ILE A 175 14.36 2.06 -9.28
CA ILE A 175 15.67 2.02 -8.64
C ILE A 175 16.55 3.06 -9.37
N PRO A 176 17.14 4.05 -8.68
CA PRO A 176 18.04 5.02 -9.30
C PRO A 176 19.18 4.32 -10.03
N SER A 177 19.58 4.83 -11.20
CA SER A 177 20.63 4.23 -12.03
C SER A 177 21.95 4.06 -11.28
N ASP A 178 22.31 5.06 -10.46
CA ASP A 178 23.50 5.00 -9.61
C ASP A 178 23.46 3.81 -8.65
N LEU A 179 22.29 3.53 -8.03
CA LEU A 179 22.11 2.37 -7.16
C LEU A 179 22.11 1.07 -7.95
N SER A 180 21.48 1.04 -9.13
CA SER A 180 21.41 -0.16 -9.98
C SER A 180 22.80 -0.69 -10.35
N ASN A 181 23.83 0.16 -10.40
CA ASN A 181 25.21 -0.25 -10.65
C ASN A 181 25.88 -0.89 -9.44
N ILE A 182 25.46 -0.53 -8.23
CA ILE A 182 26.05 -1.01 -6.97
C ILE A 182 25.33 -2.27 -6.47
N VAL A 183 24.04 -2.42 -6.75
CA VAL A 183 23.24 -3.56 -6.27
C VAL A 183 23.91 -4.92 -6.51
N PRO A 184 24.45 -5.25 -7.71
CA PRO A 184 25.13 -6.53 -7.92
C PRO A 184 26.35 -6.73 -7.01
N LEU A 185 27.10 -5.66 -6.73
CA LEU A 185 28.25 -5.71 -5.82
C LEU A 185 27.80 -5.90 -4.38
N ALA A 186 26.77 -5.16 -3.95
CA ALA A 186 26.19 -5.32 -2.62
C ALA A 186 25.68 -6.75 -2.40
N GLU A 187 25.03 -7.36 -3.39
CA GLU A 187 24.57 -8.75 -3.33
C GLU A 187 25.70 -9.76 -3.18
N GLN A 188 26.82 -9.55 -3.86
CA GLN A 188 27.99 -10.42 -3.77
C GLN A 188 28.76 -10.24 -2.46
N LEU A 189 28.86 -9.01 -1.96
CA LEU A 189 29.70 -8.67 -0.81
C LEU A 189 28.98 -8.84 0.53
N ASN A 190 27.69 -8.54 0.63
CA ASN A 190 26.97 -8.58 1.91
C ASN A 190 27.02 -9.92 2.67
N PRO A 191 27.02 -11.10 2.02
CA PRO A 191 27.21 -12.39 2.72
C PRO A 191 28.50 -12.46 3.54
N TYR A 192 29.52 -11.67 3.19
CA TYR A 192 30.82 -11.62 3.86
C TYR A 192 30.95 -10.47 4.86
N ALA A 193 29.92 -9.65 5.07
CA ALA A 193 30.00 -8.45 5.90
C ALA A 193 30.41 -8.74 7.36
N THR A 194 30.11 -9.94 7.85
CA THR A 194 30.46 -10.42 9.19
C THR A 194 31.63 -11.41 9.19
N ALA A 195 32.23 -11.69 8.04
CA ALA A 195 33.32 -12.65 7.93
C ALA A 195 34.54 -12.18 8.74
N ILE A 196 35.04 -13.05 9.62
CA ILE A 196 36.19 -12.76 10.49
C ILE A 196 37.42 -12.37 9.66
N ALA A 197 37.63 -13.04 8.52
CA ALA A 197 38.74 -12.75 7.61
C ALA A 197 38.71 -11.31 7.06
N TRP A 198 37.51 -10.82 6.69
CA TRP A 198 37.35 -9.46 6.19
C TRP A 198 37.60 -8.42 7.29
N ARG A 199 37.05 -8.63 8.48
CA ARG A 199 37.31 -7.77 9.65
C ARG A 199 38.78 -7.74 10.02
N THR A 200 39.44 -8.90 10.02
CA THR A 200 40.87 -9.02 10.29
C THR A 200 41.71 -8.26 9.26
N TYR A 201 41.33 -8.33 7.99
CA TYR A 201 41.99 -7.57 6.92
C TYR A 201 41.82 -6.05 7.10
N LEU A 202 40.60 -5.58 7.36
CA LEU A 202 40.33 -4.17 7.62
C LEU A 202 41.11 -3.65 8.84
N ASP A 203 41.12 -4.40 9.94
CA ASP A 203 41.86 -4.05 11.16
C ASP A 203 43.38 -3.94 10.92
N GLN A 204 43.92 -4.72 9.98
CA GLN A 204 45.34 -4.65 9.61
C GLN A 204 45.68 -3.44 8.74
N GLN A 205 44.75 -3.02 7.88
CA GLN A 205 44.92 -1.85 6.99
C GLN A 205 44.68 -0.52 7.70
N THR A 206 43.76 -0.49 8.67
CA THR A 206 43.42 0.72 9.44
C THR A 206 44.36 0.96 10.63
N ARG A 207 45.13 -0.05 11.07
CA ARG A 207 46.21 0.16 12.05
C ARG A 207 47.34 0.93 11.38
N PRO A 208 47.69 2.14 11.86
CA PRO A 208 48.85 2.85 11.35
C PRO A 208 50.05 1.93 11.57
N SER A 209 50.81 1.67 10.51
CA SER A 209 52.06 0.96 10.60
C SER A 209 52.93 1.71 11.61
N SER A 210 53.00 1.17 12.83
CA SER A 210 53.97 1.52 13.85
C SER A 210 55.35 1.20 13.26
N LYS A 211 55.89 2.17 12.52
CA LYS A 211 57.29 2.23 12.19
C LYS A 211 57.94 3.26 13.08
N ASN A 212 58.80 2.72 13.94
CA ASN A 212 60.04 3.30 14.43
C ASN A 212 59.94 4.18 15.67
N GLY A 213 60.24 3.52 16.80
CA GLY A 213 60.74 4.14 18.02
C GLY A 213 61.79 3.24 18.67
N THR A 214 62.78 2.80 17.91
CA THR A 214 64.08 2.41 18.48
C THR A 214 64.80 3.70 18.85
N ASN A 215 65.00 3.90 20.16
CA ASN A 215 66.24 4.41 20.76
C ASN A 215 66.28 3.92 22.20
#